data_AF-A0A2M9R3N4-F1
#
_entry.id   AF-A0A2M9R3N4-F1
#
_cell.length_a   1.000
_cell.length_b   1.000
_cell.length_c   1.000
_cell.angle_alpha   90.00
_cell.angle_beta   90.00
_cell.angle_gamma   90.00
#
_symmetry.space_group_name_H-M   'P 1'
#
loop_
_entity.id
_entity.type
_entity.pdbx_description
1 polymer ?
#
loop_
_entity_poly.entity_id
_entity_poly.type
_entity_poly.pdbx_seq_one_letter_code
_entity_poly.pdbx_strand_id
1 'polypeptide(L)' 'MDTTADIKKDLISRIAKITDEFRLKEMLRFLEFQSDISVFETSNEEKDAIADAQSQIEKGAFLTHDEAENQIEKWLKK' A
#
# COMPACT_ATOMS: atom_id res chain seq x y z
N MET A 1 27.44 -4.31 14.44
CA MET A 1 26.48 -3.25 14.08
C MET A 1 26.84 -2.85 12.67
N ASP A 2 26.02 -3.21 11.70
CA ASP A 2 26.35 -2.95 10.29
C ASP A 2 26.37 -1.45 10.05
N THR A 3 27.42 -0.95 9.40
CA THR A 3 27.48 0.45 9.04
C THR A 3 26.52 0.73 7.89
N THR A 4 26.12 1.98 7.71
CA THR A 4 25.32 2.38 6.53
C THR A 4 25.99 1.96 5.22
N ALA A 5 27.33 1.92 5.17
CA ALA A 5 28.07 1.46 4.00
C ALA A 5 27.90 -0.04 3.74
N ASP A 6 27.89 -0.86 4.81
CA ASP A 6 27.70 -2.32 4.70
C ASP A 6 26.29 -2.65 4.19
N ILE A 7 25.27 -1.97 4.71
CA ILE A 7 23.87 -2.13 4.29
C ILE A 7 23.69 -1.77 2.81
N LYS A 8 24.27 -0.65 2.36
CA LYS A 8 24.23 -0.24 0.94
C LYS A 8 24.87 -1.28 0.03
N LYS A 9 26.02 -1.82 0.44
CA LYS A 9 26.76 -2.81 -0.34
C LYS A 9 25.97 -4.12 -0.47
N ASP A 10 25.36 -4.59 0.62
CA ASP A 10 24.51 -5.80 0.58
C ASP A 10 23.29 -5.60 -0.32
N LEU A 11 22.62 -4.45 -0.22
CA LEU A 11 21.45 -4.13 -1.04
C LEU A 11 21.79 -4.13 -2.55
N ILE A 12 22.87 -3.44 -2.95
CA ILE A 12 23.33 -3.41 -4.35
C ILE A 12 23.63 -4.83 -4.86
N SER A 13 24.32 -5.64 -4.04
CA SER A 13 24.64 -7.03 -4.38
C SER A 13 23.40 -7.90 -4.60
N ARG A 14 22.34 -7.68 -3.81
CA ARG A 14 21.07 -8.40 -3.98
C ARG A 14 20.32 -7.95 -5.22
N ILE A 15 20.22 -6.65 -5.46
CA ILE A 15 19.54 -6.08 -6.64
C ILE A 15 20.23 -6.56 -7.93
N ALA A 16 21.56 -6.57 -7.96
CA ALA A 16 22.34 -7.01 -9.13
C ALA A 16 22.10 -8.48 -9.54
N LYS A 17 21.55 -9.30 -8.63
CA LYS A 17 21.24 -10.72 -8.90
C LYS A 17 19.80 -10.94 -9.38
N ILE A 18 18.95 -9.92 -9.38
CA ILE A 18 17.57 -10.01 -9.85
C ILE A 18 17.57 -9.95 -11.37
N THR A 19 17.04 -10.98 -12.01
CA THR A 19 16.90 -11.08 -13.46
C THR A 19 15.48 -10.80 -13.97
N ASP A 20 14.52 -10.80 -13.05
CA ASP A 20 13.11 -10.53 -13.31
C ASP A 20 12.86 -9.01 -13.36
N GLU A 21 12.56 -8.51 -14.55
CA GLU A 21 12.28 -7.10 -14.81
C GLU A 21 11.10 -6.56 -13.98
N PHE A 22 10.06 -7.38 -13.77
CA PHE A 22 8.90 -6.97 -12.99
C PHE A 22 9.30 -6.72 -11.53
N ARG A 23 10.10 -7.62 -10.95
CA ARG A 23 10.61 -7.43 -9.57
C ARG A 23 11.50 -6.20 -9.44
N LEU A 24 12.33 -5.91 -10.44
CA LEU A 24 13.15 -4.69 -10.44
C LEU A 24 12.29 -3.43 -10.47
N LYS A 25 11.23 -3.40 -11.30
CA LYS A 25 10.29 -2.28 -11.38
C LYS A 25 9.54 -2.06 -10.07
N GLU A 26 9.11 -3.12 -9.40
CA GLU A 26 8.43 -3.00 -8.11
C GLU A 26 9.37 -2.47 -7.01
N MET A 27 10.62 -2.94 -6.97
CA MET A 27 11.61 -2.41 -6.02
C MET A 27 11.93 -0.94 -6.28
N LEU A 28 12.02 -0.52 -7.55
CA LEU A 28 12.21 0.87 -7.92
C LEU A 28 11.04 1.73 -7.44
N ARG A 29 9.80 1.31 -7.72
CA ARG A 29 8.58 2.00 -7.28
C ARG A 29 8.51 2.13 -5.76
N PHE A 30 8.94 1.11 -5.02
CA PHE A 30 8.98 1.15 -3.56
C PHE A 30 10.00 2.18 -3.04
N LEU A 31 11.20 2.23 -3.63
CA LEU A 31 12.21 3.23 -3.29
C LEU A 31 11.74 4.64 -3.64
N GLU A 32 11.11 4.81 -4.79
CA GLU A 32 10.51 6.07 -5.23
C GLU A 32 9.45 6.52 -4.23
N PHE A 33 8.47 5.67 -3.89
CA PHE A 33 7.43 5.97 -2.89
C PHE A 33 8.00 6.38 -1.53
N GLN A 34 9.05 5.71 -1.04
CA GLN A 34 9.69 6.08 0.24
C GLN A 34 10.49 7.38 0.16
N SER A 35 11.05 7.69 -1.02
CA SER A 35 11.81 8.91 -1.27
C SER A 35 10.93 10.10 -1.64
N ASP A 36 9.69 9.84 -2.02
CA ASP A 36 8.73 10.86 -2.42
C ASP A 36 8.16 11.53 -1.16
N ILE A 37 8.76 12.67 -0.82
CA ILE A 37 8.25 13.56 0.23
C ILE A 37 7.13 14.45 -0.34
N SER A 38 6.76 14.27 -1.62
CA SER A 38 5.65 15.02 -2.20
C SER A 38 4.32 14.55 -1.59
N VAL A 39 3.40 15.50 -1.46
CA VAL A 39 2.03 15.20 -1.07
C VAL A 39 1.45 14.33 -2.17
N PHE A 40 1.01 13.11 -1.82
CA PHE A 40 0.31 12.24 -2.77
C PHE A 40 -0.93 12.96 -3.29
N GLU A 41 -0.92 13.31 -4.58
CA GLU A 41 -2.06 13.97 -5.22
C GLU A 41 -3.06 12.90 -5.69
N THR A 42 -4.21 12.86 -5.03
CA THR A 42 -5.30 11.96 -5.43
C THR A 42 -5.91 12.36 -6.78
N SER A 43 -6.26 11.36 -7.59
CA SER A 43 -7.02 11.55 -8.82
C SER A 43 -8.41 12.12 -8.54
N ASN A 44 -9.13 12.55 -9.56
CA ASN A 44 -10.51 13.02 -9.37
C ASN A 44 -11.42 11.88 -8.92
N GLU A 45 -11.26 10.69 -9.51
CA GLU A 45 -12.01 9.48 -9.14
C GLU A 45 -11.76 9.08 -7.69
N GLU A 46 -10.52 9.20 -7.21
CA GLU A 46 -10.15 8.93 -5.83
C GLU A 46 -10.74 9.97 -4.87
N LYS A 47 -10.74 11.26 -5.26
CA LYS A 47 -11.37 12.33 -4.48
C LYS A 47 -12.89 12.13 -4.35
N ASP A 48 -13.54 11.74 -5.45
CA ASP A 48 -14.97 11.43 -5.45
C ASP A 48 -15.27 10.22 -4.54
N ALA A 49 -14.47 9.15 -4.63
CA ALA A 49 -14.61 7.99 -3.75
C ALA A 49 -14.42 8.34 -2.26
N ILE A 50 -13.48 9.24 -1.94
CA ILE A 50 -13.27 9.72 -0.57
C ILE A 50 -14.48 10.55 -0.09
N ALA A 51 -15.00 11.45 -0.94
CA ALA A 51 -16.18 12.26 -0.60
C ALA A 51 -17.41 11.37 -0.35
N ASP A 52 -17.61 10.35 -1.17
CA ASP A 52 -18.68 9.37 -1.00
C ASP A 52 -18.53 8.59 0.31
N ALA A 53 -17.31 8.11 0.62
CA ALA A 53 -17.03 7.41 1.87
C ALA A 53 -17.28 8.29 3.10
N GLN A 54 -16.91 9.57 3.06
CA GLN A 54 -17.20 10.52 4.13
C GLN A 54 -18.71 10.71 4.35
N SER A 55 -19.47 10.88 3.26
CA SER A 55 -20.93 10.98 3.32
C SER A 55 -21.58 9.67 3.85
N GLN A 56 -21.03 8.50 3.53
CA GLN A 56 -21.49 7.23 4.07
C GLN A 56 -21.28 7.16 5.59
N ILE A 57 -20.11 7.57 6.08
CA ILE A 57 -19.82 7.61 7.52
C ILE A 57 -20.79 8.55 8.25
N GLU A 58 -21.02 9.75 7.73
CA GLU A 58 -21.97 10.71 8.31
C GLU A 58 -23.40 10.16 8.39
N LYS A 59 -23.79 9.34 7.42
CA LYS A 59 -25.11 8.70 7.36
C LYS A 59 -25.18 7.40 8.18
N GLY A 60 -24.10 7.01 8.87
CA GLY A 60 -24.03 5.76 9.61
C GLY A 60 -23.91 4.51 8.74
N ALA A 61 -23.59 4.67 7.45
CA ALA A 61 -23.35 3.58 6.51
C ALA A 61 -21.91 3.07 6.61
N PHE A 62 -21.51 2.67 7.82
CA PHE A 62 -20.25 2.00 8.09
C PHE A 62 -20.51 0.65 8.77
N LEU A 63 -19.49 -0.21 8.80
CA LEU A 63 -19.52 -1.45 9.56
C LEU A 63 -18.53 -1.34 10.71
N THR A 64 -18.97 -1.77 11.89
CA THR A 64 -18.05 -2.06 12.99
C THR A 64 -17.19 -3.28 12.64
N HIS A 65 -16.09 -3.45 13.38
CA HIS A 65 -15.22 -4.60 13.22
C HIS A 65 -15.98 -5.93 13.33
N ASP A 66 -16.84 -6.07 14.35
CA ASP A 66 -17.62 -7.28 14.58
C ASP A 66 -18.64 -7.56 13.46
N GLU A 67 -19.26 -6.51 12.90
CA GLU A 67 -20.19 -6.65 11.78
C GLU A 67 -19.48 -7.06 10.49
N ALA A 68 -18.28 -6.52 10.25
CA ALA A 68 -17.45 -6.90 9.10
C ALA A 68 -17.01 -8.37 9.22
N GLU A 69 -16.52 -8.79 10.38
CA GLU A 69 -16.06 -10.17 10.63
C GLU A 69 -17.20 -11.18 10.42
N ASN A 70 -18.38 -10.88 10.97
CA ASN A 70 -19.56 -11.75 10.81
C ASN A 70 -20.00 -11.87 9.34
N GLN A 71 -19.87 -10.80 8.54
CA GLN A 71 -20.16 -10.87 7.11
C GLN A 71 -19.14 -11.74 6.36
N ILE A 72 -17.85 -11.61 6.69
CA ILE A 72 -16.78 -12.42 6.11
C ILE A 72 -17.02 -13.90 6.43
N GLU A 73 -17.32 -14.25 7.69
CA GLU A 73 -17.65 -15.62 8.08
C GLU A 73 -18.84 -16.19 7.29
N LYS A 74 -19.90 -15.40 7.10
CA LYS A 74 -21.06 -15.82 6.31
C LYS A 74 -20.71 -16.06 4.85
N TRP A 75 -19.79 -15.27 4.29
CA TRP A 75 -19.36 -15.41 2.91
C TRP A 75 -18.52 -16.67 2.71
N LEU A 76 -17.63 -16.99 3.64
CA LEU A 76 -16.79 -18.20 3.62
C LEU A 76 -17.56 -19.51 3.83
N LYS A 77 -18.77 -19.45 4.42
CA LYS A 77 -19.65 -20.60 4.63
C LYS A 77 -20.58 -20.87 3.43
N LYS A 78 -20.52 -20.08 2.36
CA LYS A 78 -21.21 -20.33 1.08
C LYS A 78 -20.34 -21.14 0.13
#